data_AF-A0A4R4ZPX5-F1
#
_entry.id   AF-A0A4R4ZPX5-F1
#
_cell.length_a   1.000
_cell.length_b   1.000
_cell.length_c   1.000
_cell.angle_alpha   90.00
_cell.angle_beta   90.00
_cell.angle_gamma   90.00
#
_symmetry.space_group_name_H-M   'P 1'
#
loop_
_entity.id
_entity.type
_entity.pdbx_description
1 polymer ?
#
loop_
_entity_poly.entity_id
_entity_poly.type
_entity_poly.pdbx_seq_one_letter_code
_entity_poly.pdbx_strand_id
1 'polypeptide(L)'
;WEQGGPELQTFDSMLSQFADPQRAPELLQVRERMRSWRFYDHLRTDTDAPARQAQVGTRTPVLGPEGADLAAALQTILEMGPAGAVKEAVDQAFPGSSVEIRNNEGRFELAFRQHGLLRPLTGAELSDGTLRYLLWVAALLTPRPPELLVLNEPETSLHPDLLPALANLVVTAAKETQVIVVTHSRPFVASMEALAEDVHTIELIKEQGATTIAGQGPLDEPPWKWPTR
;
A
#
# COMPACT_ATOMS: atom_id res chain seq x y z
N TRP A 1 7.22 -2.80 -39.37
CA TRP A 1 6.62 -1.47 -39.20
C TRP A 1 5.32 -1.43 -39.98
N GLU A 2 4.18 -1.54 -39.29
CA GLU A 2 2.87 -1.34 -39.93
C GLU A 2 2.48 0.14 -39.79
N GLN A 3 2.31 0.84 -40.92
CA GLN A 3 1.61 2.12 -40.96
C GLN A 3 0.11 1.84 -40.93
N GLY A 4 -0.54 1.92 -39.78
CA GLY A 4 -1.95 1.51 -39.69
C GLY A 4 -2.70 1.93 -38.43
N GLY A 5 -2.39 3.11 -37.91
CA GLY A 5 -3.07 3.72 -36.76
C GLY A 5 -3.53 5.14 -37.06
N PRO A 6 -4.57 5.66 -36.39
CA PRO A 6 -4.93 7.07 -36.47
C PRO A 6 -3.71 7.95 -36.13
N GLU A 7 -3.61 9.09 -36.81
CA GLU A 7 -2.54 10.07 -36.60
C GLU A 7 -2.59 10.56 -35.14
N LEU A 8 -1.58 10.21 -34.34
CA LEU A 8 -1.50 10.65 -32.95
C LEU A 8 -1.17 12.13 -32.89
N GLN A 9 -1.97 12.86 -32.13
CA GLN A 9 -1.61 14.22 -31.78
C GLN A 9 -0.46 14.20 -30.78
N THR A 10 0.30 15.30 -30.70
CA THR A 10 1.45 15.43 -29.78
C THR A 10 1.07 15.33 -28.30
N PHE A 11 -0.22 15.44 -27.98
CA PHE A 11 -0.77 15.32 -26.63
C PHE A 11 -1.47 13.97 -26.37
N ASP A 12 -1.54 13.09 -27.37
CA ASP A 12 -2.16 11.77 -27.20
C ASP A 12 -1.19 10.77 -26.57
N SER A 13 -1.71 9.94 -25.66
CA SER A 13 -0.95 8.84 -25.08
C SER A 13 -1.04 7.60 -25.97
N MET A 14 0.12 7.11 -26.40
CA MET A 14 0.27 5.80 -27.06
C MET A 14 -0.41 4.67 -26.25
N LEU A 15 -0.31 4.72 -24.91
CA LEU A 15 -0.88 3.70 -24.03
C LEU A 15 -2.41 3.74 -24.00
N SER A 16 -3.00 4.90 -24.24
CA SER A 16 -4.46 5.04 -24.33
C SER A 16 -4.99 4.60 -25.69
N GLN A 17 -4.25 4.90 -26.76
CA GLN A 17 -4.71 4.75 -28.15
C GLN A 17 -4.37 3.38 -28.77
N PHE A 18 -3.25 2.76 -28.39
CA PHE A 18 -2.69 1.57 -29.07
C PHE A 18 -2.49 0.37 -28.14
N ALA A 19 -3.50 0.05 -27.35
CA ALA A 19 -3.47 -1.11 -26.46
C ALA A 19 -4.34 -2.25 -26.99
N ASP A 20 -3.87 -2.83 -28.09
CA ASP A 20 -4.47 -3.97 -28.77
C ASP A 20 -3.66 -5.25 -28.44
N PRO A 21 -4.28 -6.31 -27.90
CA PRO A 21 -3.58 -7.55 -27.53
C PRO A 21 -2.87 -8.27 -28.67
N GLN A 22 -3.30 -8.10 -29.91
CA GLN A 22 -2.74 -8.76 -31.09
C GLN A 22 -1.72 -7.87 -31.80
N ARG A 23 -2.00 -6.57 -31.91
CA ARG A 23 -1.18 -5.64 -32.69
C ARG A 23 -0.09 -4.94 -31.88
N ALA A 24 -0.27 -4.82 -30.56
CA ALA A 24 0.65 -4.14 -29.67
C ALA A 24 0.67 -4.75 -28.26
N PRO A 25 1.04 -6.04 -28.13
CA PRO A 25 1.04 -6.75 -26.84
C PRO A 25 1.98 -6.09 -25.81
N GLU A 26 3.11 -5.52 -26.24
CA GLU A 26 4.06 -4.84 -25.36
C GLU A 26 3.47 -3.54 -24.78
N LEU A 27 2.76 -2.75 -25.60
CA LEU A 27 2.08 -1.53 -25.13
C LEU A 27 0.94 -1.88 -24.17
N LEU A 28 0.20 -2.94 -24.46
CA LEU A 28 -0.81 -3.46 -23.55
C LEU A 28 -0.18 -3.88 -22.21
N GLN A 29 0.95 -4.59 -22.24
CA GLN A 29 1.66 -4.99 -21.03
C GLN A 29 2.09 -3.78 -20.21
N VAL A 30 2.76 -2.79 -20.82
CA VAL A 30 3.18 -1.56 -20.13
C VAL A 30 1.98 -0.81 -19.55
N ARG A 31 0.87 -0.74 -20.30
CA ARG A 31 -0.37 -0.11 -19.80
C ARG A 31 -0.91 -0.83 -18.57
N GLU A 32 -1.05 -2.15 -18.61
CA GLU A 32 -1.56 -2.91 -17.47
C GLU A 32 -0.60 -2.86 -16.26
N ARG A 33 0.71 -2.81 -16.51
CA ARG A 33 1.73 -2.55 -15.47
C ARG A 33 1.50 -1.22 -14.79
N MET A 34 1.39 -0.13 -15.53
CA MET A 34 1.14 1.20 -14.98
C MET A 34 -0.23 1.30 -14.28
N ARG A 35 -1.27 0.64 -14.80
CA ARG A 35 -2.58 0.56 -14.16
C ARG A 35 -2.56 -0.25 -12.85
N SER A 36 -1.58 -1.13 -12.68
CA SER A 36 -1.40 -1.88 -11.44
C SER A 36 -0.84 -1.01 -10.32
N TRP A 37 -0.12 0.08 -10.62
CA TRP A 37 0.53 0.91 -9.61
C TRP A 37 -0.44 1.43 -8.55
N ARG A 38 0.00 1.43 -7.29
CA ARG A 38 -0.81 1.88 -6.17
C ARG A 38 -0.08 2.95 -5.37
N PHE A 39 -0.88 3.93 -4.93
CA PHE A 39 -0.44 5.07 -4.16
C PHE A 39 -1.39 5.17 -2.97
N TYR A 40 -0.87 4.97 -1.77
CA TYR A 40 -1.61 5.17 -0.53
C TYR A 40 -1.01 6.37 0.20
N ASP A 41 -1.83 7.41 0.33
CA ASP A 41 -1.46 8.65 0.99
C ASP A 41 -2.06 8.70 2.40
N HIS A 42 -3.38 8.90 2.48
CA HIS A 42 -4.08 8.99 3.76
C HIS A 42 -5.28 8.06 3.82
N LEU A 43 -5.08 6.87 4.41
CA LEU A 43 -6.19 5.98 4.74
C LEU A 43 -6.88 6.50 5.99
N ARG A 44 -8.12 6.98 5.80
CA ARG A 44 -8.91 7.59 6.87
C ARG A 44 -9.20 6.60 8.00
N THR A 45 -9.04 7.06 9.23
CA THR A 45 -9.41 6.31 10.44
C THR A 45 -10.33 7.08 11.38
N ASP A 46 -10.81 8.25 10.98
CA ASP A 46 -11.77 9.04 11.76
C ASP A 46 -13.08 8.26 12.02
N THR A 47 -13.94 8.81 12.88
CA THR A 47 -15.20 8.17 13.30
C THR A 47 -16.08 7.73 12.13
N ASP A 48 -16.07 8.48 11.03
CA ASP A 48 -16.88 8.23 9.84
C ASP A 48 -16.10 7.50 8.73
N ALA A 49 -14.89 7.01 9.02
CA ALA A 49 -14.07 6.30 8.05
C ALA A 49 -14.84 5.08 7.50
N PRO A 50 -14.92 4.92 6.17
CA PRO A 50 -15.69 3.83 5.54
C PRO A 50 -15.26 2.43 6.00
N ALA A 51 -13.98 2.26 6.33
CA ALA A 51 -13.38 1.03 6.85
C ALA A 51 -13.95 0.57 8.21
N ARG A 52 -14.61 1.47 8.96
CA ARG A 52 -15.26 1.17 10.24
C ARG A 52 -16.64 0.53 10.07
N GLN A 53 -17.23 0.63 8.88
CA GLN A 53 -18.60 0.25 8.61
C GLN A 53 -18.67 -1.09 7.89
N ALA A 54 -19.78 -1.82 8.07
CA ALA A 54 -20.05 -3.02 7.28
C ALA A 54 -20.31 -2.64 5.82
N GLN A 55 -19.56 -3.21 4.88
CA GLN A 55 -19.69 -2.95 3.44
C GLN A 55 -20.18 -4.19 2.69
N VAL A 56 -20.60 -4.03 1.43
CA VAL A 56 -20.93 -5.17 0.57
C VAL A 56 -19.68 -6.03 0.37
N GLY A 57 -19.80 -7.32 0.69
CA GLY A 57 -18.75 -8.30 0.49
C GLY A 57 -18.51 -8.53 -0.99
N THR A 58 -17.29 -8.27 -1.45
CA THR A 58 -16.84 -8.56 -2.80
C THR A 58 -15.48 -9.25 -2.75
N ARG A 59 -15.06 -9.88 -3.85
CA ARG A 59 -13.69 -10.40 -3.95
C ARG A 59 -12.78 -9.23 -4.29
N THR A 60 -12.12 -8.71 -3.25
CA THR A 60 -11.30 -7.49 -3.30
C THR A 60 -9.82 -7.89 -3.25
N PRO A 61 -9.16 -8.14 -4.39
CA PRO A 61 -7.76 -8.50 -4.39
C PRO A 61 -6.87 -7.31 -4.06
N VAL A 62 -7.35 -6.06 -4.22
CA VAL A 62 -6.57 -4.84 -3.96
C VAL A 62 -7.46 -3.89 -3.19
N LEU A 63 -6.96 -3.37 -2.06
CA LEU A 63 -7.65 -2.40 -1.23
C LEU A 63 -7.91 -1.10 -2.01
N GLY A 64 -9.11 -0.54 -1.84
CA GLY A 64 -9.45 0.76 -2.40
C GLY A 64 -8.73 1.91 -1.70
N PRO A 65 -8.59 3.07 -2.36
CA PRO A 65 -7.84 4.22 -1.83
C PRO A 65 -8.47 4.84 -0.58
N GLU A 66 -9.77 4.62 -0.33
CA GLU A 66 -10.47 5.09 0.87
C GLU A 66 -10.57 4.03 1.98
N GLY A 67 -10.12 2.80 1.72
CA GLY A 67 -10.16 1.69 2.69
C GLY A 67 -11.55 1.14 3.00
N ALA A 68 -12.61 1.57 2.31
CA ALA A 68 -13.98 1.10 2.56
C ALA A 68 -14.11 -0.42 2.48
N ASP A 69 -13.42 -1.03 1.52
CA ASP A 69 -13.41 -2.46 1.27
C ASP A 69 -12.46 -3.25 2.16
N LEU A 70 -12.00 -2.69 3.30
CA LEU A 70 -11.09 -3.34 4.25
C LEU A 70 -11.53 -4.78 4.60
N ALA A 71 -12.78 -4.95 5.03
CA ALA A 71 -13.28 -6.26 5.43
C ALA A 71 -13.28 -7.26 4.26
N ALA A 72 -13.61 -6.79 3.05
CA ALA A 72 -13.57 -7.58 1.82
C ALA A 72 -12.15 -7.92 1.37
N ALA A 73 -11.22 -6.98 1.48
CA ALA A 73 -9.81 -7.19 1.17
C ALA A 73 -9.18 -8.22 2.12
N LEU A 74 -9.39 -8.07 3.43
CA LEU A 74 -8.91 -9.02 4.43
C LEU A 74 -9.50 -10.42 4.23
N GLN A 75 -10.81 -10.53 3.97
CA GLN A 75 -11.43 -11.82 3.65
C GLN A 75 -10.80 -12.45 2.40
N THR A 76 -10.56 -11.64 1.37
CA THR A 76 -9.95 -12.09 0.12
C THR A 76 -8.51 -12.57 0.32
N ILE A 77 -7.74 -11.93 1.19
CA ILE A 77 -6.39 -12.37 1.58
C ILE A 77 -6.46 -13.66 2.41
N LEU A 78 -7.41 -13.79 3.35
CA LEU A 78 -7.59 -15.01 4.14
C LEU A 78 -7.93 -16.23 3.26
N GLU A 79 -8.65 -16.02 2.14
CA GLU A 79 -9.05 -17.08 1.22
C GLU A 79 -8.01 -17.42 0.15
N MET A 80 -7.28 -16.43 -0.38
CA MET A 80 -6.38 -16.61 -1.52
C MET A 80 -4.91 -16.34 -1.24
N GLY A 81 -4.62 -15.57 -0.20
CA GLY A 81 -3.27 -15.16 0.15
C GLY A 81 -2.47 -16.30 0.80
N PRO A 82 -1.19 -16.06 1.12
CA PRO A 82 -0.36 -17.02 1.83
C PRO A 82 -1.01 -17.41 3.16
N ALA A 83 -1.12 -18.72 3.40
CA ALA A 83 -1.78 -19.25 4.58
C ALA A 83 -1.13 -18.71 5.86
N GLY A 84 -1.93 -18.13 6.75
CA GLY A 84 -1.46 -17.61 8.03
C GLY A 84 -0.89 -16.18 7.99
N ALA A 85 -0.63 -15.58 6.82
CA ALA A 85 0.03 -14.28 6.74
C ALA A 85 -0.69 -13.16 7.50
N VAL A 86 -2.03 -13.07 7.39
CA VAL A 86 -2.84 -12.10 8.14
C VAL A 86 -2.75 -12.37 9.65
N LYS A 87 -2.80 -13.64 10.06
CA LYS A 87 -2.71 -14.01 11.47
C LYS A 87 -1.34 -13.64 12.05
N GLU A 88 -0.27 -13.94 11.33
CA GLU A 88 1.10 -13.60 11.74
C GLU A 88 1.29 -12.08 11.83
N ALA A 89 0.84 -11.33 10.83
CA ALA A 89 0.91 -9.87 10.85
C ALA A 89 0.12 -9.26 12.02
N VAL A 90 -1.08 -9.76 12.32
CA VAL A 90 -1.89 -9.28 13.45
C VAL A 90 -1.24 -9.65 14.79
N ASP A 91 -0.72 -10.87 14.94
CA ASP A 91 -0.09 -11.33 16.19
C ASP A 91 1.22 -10.58 16.48
N GLN A 92 2.00 -10.23 15.46
CA GLN A 92 3.21 -9.41 15.61
C GLN A 92 2.91 -8.01 16.15
N ALA A 93 1.81 -7.39 15.71
CA ALA A 93 1.40 -6.07 16.17
C ALA A 93 0.62 -6.09 17.49
N PHE A 94 -0.22 -7.11 17.66
CA PHE A 94 -1.15 -7.23 18.78
C PHE A 94 -1.12 -8.68 19.30
N PRO A 95 -0.14 -9.04 20.14
CA PRO A 95 0.05 -10.42 20.59
C PRO A 95 -1.21 -11.06 21.16
N GLY A 96 -1.54 -12.27 20.68
CA GLY A 96 -2.74 -13.00 21.09
C GLY A 96 -4.05 -12.45 20.53
N SER A 97 -3.98 -11.53 19.57
CA SER A 97 -5.14 -10.99 18.86
C SER A 97 -5.34 -11.68 17.51
N SER A 98 -6.56 -11.62 16.98
CA SER A 98 -6.87 -12.15 15.66
C SER A 98 -7.95 -11.31 14.98
N VAL A 99 -8.03 -11.44 13.66
CA VAL A 99 -9.07 -10.81 12.85
C VAL A 99 -9.94 -11.90 12.23
N GLU A 100 -11.24 -11.65 12.27
CA GLU A 100 -12.27 -12.42 11.59
C GLU A 100 -13.17 -11.47 10.79
N ILE A 101 -13.72 -11.95 9.68
CA ILE A 101 -14.70 -11.20 8.91
C ILE A 101 -16.06 -11.87 9.08
N ARG A 102 -17.03 -11.10 9.58
CA ARG A 102 -18.42 -11.55 9.71
C ARG A 102 -19.16 -11.25 8.43
N ASN A 103 -19.91 -12.22 7.93
CA ASN A 103 -20.83 -12.05 6.81
C ASN A 103 -22.26 -12.04 7.33
N ASN A 104 -22.94 -10.90 7.18
CA ASN A 104 -24.36 -10.75 7.46
C ASN A 104 -25.09 -10.38 6.17
N GLU A 105 -25.81 -11.33 5.58
CA GLU A 105 -26.58 -11.15 4.33
C GLU A 105 -25.77 -10.51 3.18
N GLY A 106 -24.50 -10.92 3.03
CA GLY A 106 -23.61 -10.41 1.99
C GLY A 106 -22.91 -9.10 2.36
N ARG A 107 -23.12 -8.57 3.57
CA ARG A 107 -22.33 -7.46 4.11
C ARG A 107 -21.22 -7.98 5.01
N PHE A 108 -19.99 -7.57 4.71
CA PHE A 108 -18.82 -7.93 5.48
C PHE A 108 -18.51 -6.88 6.53
N GLU A 109 -18.26 -7.34 7.75
CA GLU A 109 -17.88 -6.52 8.89
C GLU A 109 -16.63 -7.10 9.55
N LEU A 110 -15.70 -6.22 9.91
CA LEU A 110 -14.49 -6.56 10.64
C LEU A 110 -14.82 -6.93 12.10
N ALA A 111 -14.31 -8.05 12.57
CA ALA A 111 -14.35 -8.47 13.98
C ALA A 111 -12.93 -8.72 14.49
N PHE A 112 -12.44 -7.83 15.35
CA PHE A 112 -11.12 -7.93 15.96
C PHE A 112 -11.21 -8.58 17.34
N ARG A 113 -10.58 -9.74 17.53
CA ARG A 113 -10.45 -10.39 18.83
C ARG A 113 -9.15 -9.96 19.48
N GLN A 114 -9.24 -9.55 20.73
CA GLN A 114 -8.09 -9.19 21.54
C GLN A 114 -8.13 -9.97 22.85
N HIS A 115 -6.98 -10.45 23.30
CA HIS A 115 -6.85 -11.09 24.60
C HIS A 115 -7.35 -10.16 25.71
N GLY A 116 -8.18 -10.69 26.62
CA GLY A 116 -8.78 -9.94 27.73
C GLY A 116 -10.16 -9.33 27.43
N LEU A 117 -10.62 -9.30 26.18
CA LEU A 117 -11.98 -8.87 25.84
C LEU A 117 -12.94 -10.06 25.76
N LEU A 118 -14.15 -9.88 26.31
CA LEU A 118 -15.19 -10.92 26.31
C LEU A 118 -15.85 -11.14 24.94
N ARG A 119 -15.69 -10.18 24.02
CA ARG A 119 -16.21 -10.25 22.66
C ARG A 119 -15.27 -9.57 21.67
N PRO A 120 -15.37 -9.90 20.37
CA PRO A 120 -14.70 -9.14 19.34
C PRO A 120 -15.21 -7.69 19.28
N LEU A 121 -14.30 -6.78 18.93
CA LEU A 121 -14.59 -5.39 18.59
C LEU A 121 -14.98 -5.29 17.11
N THR A 122 -15.98 -4.49 16.80
CA THR A 122 -16.29 -4.14 15.41
C THR A 122 -15.34 -3.03 14.91
N GLY A 123 -15.32 -2.77 13.60
CA GLY A 123 -14.54 -1.68 13.03
C GLY A 123 -14.82 -0.31 13.66
N ALA A 124 -16.07 -0.06 14.06
CA ALA A 124 -16.48 1.18 14.74
C ALA A 124 -15.84 1.36 16.14
N GLU A 125 -15.40 0.26 16.77
CA GLU A 125 -14.88 0.27 18.14
C GLU A 125 -13.33 0.25 18.19
N LEU A 126 -12.68 0.12 17.03
CA LEU A 126 -11.22 0.09 16.96
C LEU A 126 -10.60 1.46 17.24
N SER A 127 -9.43 1.43 17.90
CA SER A 127 -8.57 2.61 17.93
C SER A 127 -8.09 2.97 16.51
N ASP A 128 -7.79 4.24 16.28
CA ASP A 128 -7.24 4.71 15.00
C ASP A 128 -5.99 3.94 14.60
N GLY A 129 -5.09 3.67 15.55
CA GLY A 129 -3.85 2.92 15.28
C GLY A 129 -4.12 1.46 14.90
N THR A 130 -5.09 0.80 15.55
CA THR A 130 -5.47 -0.58 15.21
C THR A 130 -6.09 -0.65 13.81
N LEU A 131 -7.04 0.24 13.51
CA LEU A 131 -7.68 0.28 12.20
C LEU A 131 -6.67 0.55 11.09
N ARG A 132 -5.76 1.49 11.31
CA ARG A 132 -4.70 1.85 10.35
C ARG A 132 -3.73 0.71 10.10
N TYR A 133 -3.33 0.02 11.15
CA TYR A 133 -2.48 -1.16 10.98
C TYR A 133 -3.18 -2.22 10.13
N LEU A 134 -4.46 -2.49 10.37
CA LEU A 134 -5.23 -3.46 9.58
C LEU A 134 -5.43 -3.03 8.12
N LEU A 135 -5.56 -1.72 7.87
CA LEU A 135 -5.54 -1.15 6.54
C LEU A 135 -4.21 -1.44 5.83
N TRP A 136 -3.08 -1.30 6.52
CA TRP A 136 -1.77 -1.66 5.98
C TRP A 136 -1.60 -3.16 5.76
N VAL A 137 -2.11 -4.00 6.67
CA VAL A 137 -2.15 -5.46 6.46
C VAL A 137 -2.89 -5.78 5.15
N ALA A 138 -4.05 -5.16 4.92
CA ALA A 138 -4.82 -5.38 3.69
C ALA A 138 -4.12 -4.86 2.42
N ALA A 139 -3.46 -3.70 2.51
CA ALA A 139 -2.75 -3.12 1.38
C ALA A 139 -1.47 -3.87 1.01
N LEU A 140 -0.70 -4.34 2.01
CA LEU A 140 0.62 -4.93 1.83
C LEU A 140 0.60 -6.44 1.64
N LEU A 141 -0.42 -7.14 2.16
CA LEU A 141 -0.60 -8.58 1.94
C LEU A 141 -1.56 -8.90 0.78
N THR A 142 -1.77 -7.93 -0.12
CA THR A 142 -2.63 -8.10 -1.29
C THR A 142 -2.28 -9.38 -2.08
N PRO A 143 -3.26 -10.22 -2.46
CA PRO A 143 -3.01 -11.38 -3.32
C PRO A 143 -2.73 -11.00 -4.78
N ARG A 144 -2.78 -9.72 -5.12
CA ARG A 144 -2.47 -9.19 -6.45
C ARG A 144 -1.49 -8.01 -6.29
N PRO A 145 -0.23 -8.28 -5.91
CA PRO A 145 0.78 -7.25 -5.72
C PRO A 145 0.93 -6.38 -6.98
N PRO A 146 0.99 -5.05 -6.84
CA PRO A 146 1.26 -4.16 -7.97
C PRO A 146 2.76 -4.22 -8.32
N GLU A 147 3.16 -3.76 -9.51
CA GLU A 147 4.60 -3.64 -9.79
C GLU A 147 5.26 -2.51 -8.99
N LEU A 148 4.49 -1.47 -8.65
CA LEU A 148 4.92 -0.34 -7.83
C LEU A 148 3.86 -0.02 -6.77
N LEU A 149 4.34 0.13 -5.52
CA LEU A 149 3.56 0.56 -4.38
C LEU A 149 4.24 1.77 -3.74
N VAL A 150 3.52 2.89 -3.63
CA VAL A 150 4.00 4.10 -2.95
C VAL A 150 3.19 4.31 -1.68
N LEU A 151 3.87 4.40 -0.54
CA LEU A 151 3.30 4.64 0.78
C LEU A 151 3.76 6.01 1.28
N ASN A 152 2.83 6.90 1.58
CA ASN A 152 3.13 8.19 2.20
C ASN A 152 2.83 8.13 3.70
N GLU A 153 3.85 8.40 4.52
CA GLU A 153 3.81 8.41 5.98
C GLU A 153 2.95 7.27 6.60
N PRO A 154 3.20 6.00 6.23
CA PRO A 154 2.36 4.89 6.72
C PRO A 154 2.41 4.73 8.24
N GLU A 155 3.45 5.25 8.89
CA GLU A 155 3.60 5.28 10.34
C GLU A 155 2.78 6.35 11.06
N THR A 156 2.24 7.34 10.34
CA THR A 156 1.53 8.47 10.96
C THR A 156 0.42 7.93 11.87
N SER A 157 0.32 8.49 13.07
CA SER A 157 -0.57 8.10 14.19
C SER A 157 -0.59 6.60 14.58
N LEU A 158 0.41 5.81 14.19
CA LEU A 158 0.65 4.50 14.79
C LEU A 158 1.43 4.65 16.10
N HIS A 159 1.18 3.76 17.05
CA HIS A 159 2.00 3.66 18.26
C HIS A 159 3.43 3.20 17.87
N PRO A 160 4.50 3.74 18.49
CA PRO A 160 5.88 3.34 18.18
C PRO A 160 6.14 1.83 18.24
N ASP A 161 5.49 1.12 19.15
CA ASP A 161 5.60 -0.34 19.29
C ASP A 161 5.09 -1.12 18.07
N LEU A 162 4.30 -0.49 17.20
CA LEU A 162 3.80 -1.09 15.96
C LEU A 162 4.74 -0.90 14.77
N LEU A 163 5.75 -0.02 14.87
CA LEU A 163 6.68 0.27 13.77
C LEU A 163 7.47 -0.97 13.31
N PRO A 164 7.97 -1.86 14.20
CA PRO A 164 8.62 -3.08 13.76
C PRO A 164 7.70 -4.01 12.97
N ALA A 165 6.43 -4.13 13.38
CA ALA A 165 5.45 -4.95 12.69
C ALA A 165 5.08 -4.36 11.32
N LEU A 166 4.91 -3.03 11.23
CA LEU A 166 4.72 -2.34 9.95
C LEU A 166 5.95 -2.49 9.04
N ALA A 167 7.15 -2.37 9.58
CA ALA A 167 8.39 -2.53 8.81
C ALA A 167 8.49 -3.95 8.22
N ASN A 168 8.11 -4.96 9.00
CA ASN A 168 8.06 -6.33 8.53
C ASN A 168 7.03 -6.52 7.38
N LEU A 169 5.87 -5.87 7.43
CA LEU A 169 4.92 -5.88 6.32
C LEU A 169 5.50 -5.24 5.05
N VAL A 170 6.15 -4.08 5.17
CA VAL A 170 6.77 -3.38 4.04
C VAL A 170 7.87 -4.22 3.41
N VAL A 171 8.81 -4.74 4.21
CA VAL A 171 9.90 -5.60 3.74
C VAL A 171 9.36 -6.90 3.13
N THR A 172 8.28 -7.45 3.67
CA THR A 172 7.63 -8.64 3.10
C THR A 172 7.02 -8.34 1.74
N ALA A 173 6.31 -7.22 1.59
CA ALA A 173 5.75 -6.79 0.32
C ALA A 173 6.83 -6.47 -0.73
N ALA A 174 7.97 -5.93 -0.29
CA ALA A 174 9.10 -5.58 -1.15
C ALA A 174 9.72 -6.77 -1.90
N LYS A 175 9.47 -8.01 -1.44
CA LYS A 175 9.92 -9.23 -2.12
C LYS A 175 9.26 -9.46 -3.48
N GLU A 176 8.04 -8.95 -3.67
CA GLU A 176 7.22 -9.16 -4.87
C GLU A 176 6.83 -7.85 -5.58
N THR A 177 7.15 -6.71 -4.98
CA THR A 177 6.71 -5.38 -5.43
C THR A 177 7.80 -4.35 -5.18
N GLN A 178 8.01 -3.41 -6.11
CA GLN A 178 8.82 -2.24 -5.78
C GLN A 178 8.04 -1.36 -4.80
N VAL A 179 8.56 -1.17 -3.58
CA VAL A 179 7.92 -0.32 -2.57
C VAL A 179 8.73 0.97 -2.38
N ILE A 180 8.07 2.11 -2.52
CA ILE A 180 8.62 3.43 -2.17
C ILE A 180 7.89 3.91 -0.92
N VAL A 181 8.64 4.16 0.14
CA VAL A 181 8.10 4.71 1.39
C VAL A 181 8.61 6.13 1.57
N VAL A 182 7.69 7.06 1.77
CA VAL A 182 7.98 8.42 2.19
C VAL A 182 7.67 8.52 3.68
N THR A 183 8.66 8.87 4.50
CA THR A 183 8.52 8.84 5.96
C THR A 183 9.40 9.91 6.59
N HIS A 184 8.94 10.46 7.72
CA HIS A 184 9.75 11.33 8.60
C HIS A 184 10.24 10.59 9.85
N SER A 185 9.90 9.31 10.00
CA SER A 185 10.17 8.50 11.19
C SER A 185 11.48 7.73 11.07
N ARG A 186 12.53 8.28 11.68
CA ARG A 186 13.83 7.59 11.83
C ARG A 186 13.69 6.20 12.50
N PRO A 187 12.87 6.01 13.56
CA PRO A 187 12.67 4.68 14.13
C PRO A 187 12.06 3.67 13.15
N PHE A 188 11.18 4.13 12.24
CA PHE A 188 10.58 3.28 11.23
C PHE A 188 11.59 2.88 10.15
N VAL A 189 12.40 3.84 9.66
CA VAL A 189 13.52 3.55 8.74
C VAL A 189 14.49 2.54 9.36
N ALA A 190 14.93 2.77 10.60
CA ALA A 190 15.82 1.86 11.30
C ALA A 190 15.22 0.45 11.49
N SER A 191 13.90 0.35 11.68
CA SER A 191 13.21 -0.93 11.77
C SER A 191 13.22 -1.70 10.44
N MET A 192 13.14 -0.99 9.30
CA MET A 192 13.25 -1.61 7.97
C MET A 192 14.69 -2.05 7.68
N GLU A 193 15.68 -1.17 7.94
CA GLU A 193 17.11 -1.47 7.74
C GLU A 193 17.59 -2.65 8.60
N ALA A 194 17.01 -2.84 9.79
CA ALA A 194 17.30 -4.00 10.64
C ALA A 194 16.75 -5.33 10.09
N LEU A 195 15.75 -5.29 9.20
CA LEU A 195 15.09 -6.46 8.63
C LEU A 195 15.61 -6.84 7.24
N ALA A 196 16.18 -5.89 6.50
CA ALA A 196 16.60 -6.09 5.12
C ALA A 196 17.82 -5.21 4.75
N GLU A 197 18.81 -5.83 4.10
CA GLU A 197 20.06 -5.16 3.69
C GLU A 197 19.90 -4.32 2.41
N ASP A 198 18.86 -4.57 1.62
CA ASP A 198 18.57 -3.90 0.35
C ASP A 198 17.67 -2.66 0.51
N VAL A 199 17.48 -2.17 1.73
CA VAL A 199 16.78 -0.91 1.99
C VAL A 199 17.66 0.26 1.55
N HIS A 200 17.19 1.00 0.55
CA HIS A 200 17.86 2.19 0.05
C HIS A 200 17.20 3.46 0.62
N THR A 201 17.92 4.13 1.52
CA THR A 201 17.46 5.37 2.15
C THR A 201 17.98 6.59 1.40
N ILE A 202 17.07 7.48 0.99
CA ILE A 202 17.41 8.81 0.44
C ILE A 202 16.97 9.86 1.47
N GLU A 203 17.92 10.47 2.17
CA GLU A 203 17.62 11.54 3.12
C GLU A 203 17.45 12.87 2.38
N LEU A 204 16.29 13.49 2.56
CA LEU A 204 15.99 14.82 2.05
C LEU A 204 16.20 15.86 3.15
N ILE A 205 16.99 16.88 2.86
CA ILE A 205 17.28 17.99 3.77
C ILE A 205 16.81 19.32 3.17
N LYS A 206 16.58 20.31 4.04
CA LYS A 206 16.20 21.66 3.62
C LYS A 206 17.37 22.61 3.81
N GLU A 207 17.94 23.09 2.71
CA GLU A 207 19.04 24.03 2.69
C GLU A 207 18.62 25.32 2.00
N GLN A 208 18.71 26.45 2.71
CA GLN A 208 18.39 27.79 2.19
C GLN A 208 17.00 27.89 1.52
N GLY A 209 16.04 27.07 1.95
CA GLY A 209 14.67 27.05 1.41
C GLY A 209 14.45 26.08 0.25
N ALA A 210 15.50 25.45 -0.28
CA ALA A 210 15.41 24.37 -1.27
C ALA A 210 15.49 22.99 -0.59
N THR A 211 14.84 21.99 -1.18
CA THR A 211 14.99 20.58 -0.79
C THR A 211 16.16 19.99 -1.58
N THR A 212 17.15 19.44 -0.87
CA THR A 212 18.33 18.80 -1.45
C THR A 212 18.47 17.38 -0.90
N ILE A 213 19.22 16.52 -1.60
CA ILE A 213 19.55 15.17 -1.11
C ILE A 213 20.81 15.28 -0.25
N ALA A 214 20.76 14.73 0.96
CA ALA A 214 21.91 14.74 1.86
C ALA A 214 23.11 14.04 1.21
N GLY A 215 24.25 14.73 1.16
CA GLY A 215 25.50 14.18 0.60
C GLY A 215 25.60 14.17 -0.93
N GLN A 216 24.60 14.68 -1.66
CA GLN A 216 24.68 14.80 -3.12
C GLN A 216 25.50 16.04 -3.51
N GLY A 217 26.60 15.83 -4.24
CA GLY A 217 27.41 16.92 -4.79
C GLY A 217 26.94 17.38 -6.18
N PRO A 218 27.49 18.49 -6.71
CA PRO A 218 27.12 19.04 -8.03
C PRO A 218 27.39 18.10 -9.21
N LEU A 219 28.22 17.08 -9.02
CA LEU A 219 28.58 16.08 -10.03
C LEU A 219 27.77 14.78 -9.91
N ASP A 220 27.00 14.64 -8.82
CA ASP A 220 26.18 13.46 -8.52
C ASP A 220 24.70 13.69 -8.90
N GLU A 221 24.39 14.86 -9.47
CA GLU A 221 23.06 15.17 -10.01
C GLU A 221 22.85 14.43 -11.34
N PRO A 222 21.70 13.74 -11.53
CA PRO A 222 21.38 13.18 -12.83
C PRO A 222 21.32 14.31 -13.86
N PRO A 223 21.78 14.10 -15.11
CA PRO A 223 21.88 15.13 -16.14
C PRO A 223 20.51 15.58 -16.70
N TRP A 224 19.44 15.39 -15.94
CA TRP A 224 18.07 15.67 -16.34
C TRP A 224 17.87 17.17 -16.54
N LYS A 225 17.76 17.56 -17.81
CA LYS A 225 17.38 18.92 -18.19
C LYS A 225 15.89 18.94 -18.44
N TRP A 226 15.15 19.56 -17.53
CA TRP A 226 13.75 19.87 -17.77
C TRP A 226 13.64 20.76 -19.03
N PRO A 227 12.75 20.44 -19.97
CA PRO A 227 12.50 21.33 -21.10
C PRO A 227 12.01 22.69 -20.59
N THR A 228 12.51 23.77 -21.18
CA THR A 228 12.00 25.12 -20.93
C THR A 228 10.51 25.16 -21.26
N ARG A 229 9.70 25.60 -20.29
CA ARG A 229 8.27 25.86 -20.47
C ARG A 229 8.02 26.86 -21.60
#